data_AF-A0A800HAE5-F1
#
_entry.id   AF-A0A800HAE5-F1
#
_cell.length_a   1.000
_cell.length_b   1.000
_cell.length_c   1.000
_cell.angle_alpha   90.00
_cell.angle_beta   90.00
_cell.angle_gamma   90.00
#
_symmetry.space_group_name_H-M   'P 1'
#
loop_
_entity.id
_entity.type
_entity.pdbx_description
1 polymer ?
#
loop_
_entity_poly.entity_id
_entity_poly.type
_entity_poly.pdbx_seq_one_letter_code
_entity_poly.pdbx_strand_id
1 'polypeptide(L)' 'MSRWSRQTILPEVGMDGQKKLLNATVAIVGMGGLGCPAAQSLITAGVGKLILI' A
#
# COMPACT_ATOMS: atom_id res chain seq x y z
N MET A 1 5.44 -15.95 -9.14
CA MET A 1 5.57 -14.54 -8.72
C MET A 1 4.25 -13.84 -8.94
N SER A 2 3.54 -13.48 -7.88
CA SER A 2 2.74 -12.25 -7.84
C SER A 2 2.17 -12.11 -6.43
N ARG A 3 2.86 -11.35 -5.56
CA ARG A 3 2.41 -11.04 -4.18
C ARG A 3 1.02 -10.39 -4.17
N TRP A 4 0.67 -9.70 -5.26
CA TRP A 4 -0.53 -8.89 -5.40
C TRP A 4 -1.54 -9.44 -6.41
N SER A 5 -1.42 -10.68 -6.90
CA SER A 5 -2.31 -11.18 -7.97
C SER A 5 -3.79 -11.18 -7.58
N ARG A 6 -4.10 -11.35 -6.30
CA ARG A 6 -5.49 -11.30 -5.79
C ARG A 6 -6.09 -9.90 -5.79
N GLN A 7 -5.29 -8.85 -5.68
CA GLN A 7 -5.79 -7.49 -5.74
C GLN A 7 -5.74 -6.94 -7.16
N THR A 8 -4.77 -7.34 -7.99
CA THR A 8 -4.71 -6.93 -9.40
C THR A 8 -5.83 -7.52 -10.27
N ILE A 9 -6.49 -8.60 -9.83
CA ILE A 9 -7.65 -9.16 -10.54
C ILE A 9 -8.90 -8.29 -10.36
N LEU A 10 -8.94 -7.43 -9.34
CA LEU A 10 -10.05 -6.52 -9.09
C LEU A 10 -10.02 -5.40 -10.14
N PRO A 11 -11.10 -5.17 -10.91
CA PRO A 11 -11.14 -4.15 -11.95
C PRO A 11 -10.77 -2.74 -11.46
N GLU A 12 -11.06 -2.43 -10.19
CA GLU A 12 -10.82 -1.14 -9.56
C GLU A 12 -9.33 -0.88 -9.28
N VAL A 13 -8.54 -1.95 -9.16
CA VAL A 13 -7.08 -1.86 -8.94
C VAL A 13 -6.37 -2.16 -10.26
N GLY A 14 -6.58 -3.34 -10.83
CA GLY A 14 -5.89 -3.80 -12.03
C GLY A 14 -4.37 -3.80 -11.89
N MET A 15 -3.68 -4.00 -13.01
CA MET A 15 -2.22 -3.88 -13.06
C MET A 15 -1.76 -2.42 -12.89
N ASP A 16 -2.51 -1.47 -13.45
CA ASP A 16 -2.15 -0.05 -13.41
C ASP A 16 -2.27 0.55 -12.00
N GLY A 17 -3.31 0.19 -11.24
CA GLY A 17 -3.46 0.59 -9.85
C GLY A 17 -2.35 0.01 -8.98
N GLN A 18 -1.96 -1.25 -9.20
CA GLN A 18 -0.81 -1.82 -8.49
C GLN A 18 0.48 -1.07 -8.79
N LYS A 19 0.71 -0.71 -10.05
CA LYS A 19 1.88 0.09 -10.45
C LYS A 19 1.86 1.47 -9.80
N LYS A 20 0.68 2.10 -9.67
CA LYS A 20 0.51 3.36 -8.94
C LYS A 20 0.88 3.21 -7.46
N LEU A 21 0.41 2.16 -6.79
CA LEU A 21 0.76 1.87 -5.39
C LEU A 21 2.27 1.68 -5.23
N LEU A 22 2.88 0.87 -6.09
CA LEU A 22 4.33 0.61 -6.07
C LEU A 22 5.18 1.88 -6.24
N ASN A 23 4.68 2.86 -6.99
CA ASN A 23 5.37 4.14 -7.20
C ASN A 23 5.01 5.21 -6.16
N ALA A 24 4.02 4.95 -5.29
CA ALA A 24 3.56 5.92 -4.31
C ALA A 24 4.52 6.02 -3.11
N THR A 25 4.61 7.23 -2.56
CA THR A 25 5.21 7.50 -1.25
C THR A 25 4.13 8.10 -0.35
N VAL A 26 3.93 7.53 0.84
CA VAL A 26 2.94 8.00 1.81
C VAL A 26 3.62 8.33 3.13
N ALA A 27 3.28 9.48 3.72
CA ALA A 27 3.70 9.84 5.07
C ALA A 27 2.57 9.57 6.07
N ILE A 28 2.89 8.89 7.17
CA ILE A 28 1.98 8.63 8.29
C ILE A 28 2.53 9.38 9.49
N VAL A 29 1.72 10.31 10.03
CA VAL A 29 2.06 11.08 11.22
C VAL A 29 1.30 10.51 12.41
N GLY A 30 2.05 10.02 13.40
CA GLY A 30 1.53 9.36 14.59
C GLY A 30 1.45 7.83 14.42
N MET A 31 2.44 7.12 14.98
CA MET A 31 2.52 5.65 14.99
C MET A 31 1.93 5.01 16.25
N GLY A 32 0.73 5.44 16.62
CA GLY A 32 -0.05 4.87 17.73
C GLY A 32 -1.11 3.86 17.26
N GLY A 33 -2.25 3.81 17.97
CA GLY A 33 -3.34 2.87 17.65
C GLY A 33 -3.96 3.02 16.26
N LEU A 34 -3.73 4.16 15.58
CA LEU A 34 -4.21 4.41 14.21
C LEU A 34 -3.11 4.21 13.16
N GLY A 35 -1.89 4.71 13.41
CA GLY A 35 -0.79 4.64 12.44
C GLY A 35 -0.28 3.22 12.22
N CYS A 36 -0.21 2.40 13.28
CA CYS A 36 0.24 1.02 13.18
C CYS A 36 -0.62 0.17 12.21
N PRO A 37 -1.95 0.07 12.37
CA PRO A 37 -2.77 -0.70 11.43
C PRO A 37 -2.79 -0.07 10.02
N ALA A 38 -2.77 1.26 9.90
CA ALA A 38 -2.71 1.93 8.60
C ALA A 38 -1.42 1.57 7.84
N ALA A 39 -0.27 1.60 8.50
CA ALA A 39 1.01 1.23 7.89
C ALA A 39 1.02 -0.23 7.41
N GLN A 40 0.47 -1.16 8.21
CA GLN A 40 0.36 -2.57 7.82
C GLN A 40 -0.48 -2.75 6.56
N SER A 41 -1.64 -2.10 6.47
CA SER A 41 -2.50 -2.14 5.28
C SER A 41 -1.80 -1.56 4.05
N LEU A 42 -1.11 -0.43 4.18
CA LEU A 42 -0.42 0.22 3.05
C LEU A 42 0.78 -0.60 2.54
N ILE A 43 1.58 -1.18 3.44
CA ILE A 43 2.70 -2.05 3.06
C ILE A 43 2.20 -3.30 2.35
N THR A 44 1.16 -3.95 2.89
CA THR A 44 0.61 -5.18 2.30
C THR A 44 -0.04 -4.92 0.95
N ALA A 45 -0.73 -3.78 0.79
CA ALA A 45 -1.26 -3.32 -0.49
C ALA A 45 -0.15 -3.01 -1.52
N GLY A 46 1.10 -2.83 -1.10
CA GLY A 46 2.24 -2.63 -1.98
C GLY A 46 2.55 -1.16 -2.26
N VAL A 47 2.30 -0.27 -1.30
CA VAL A 47 2.85 1.09 -1.35
C VAL A 47 4.37 1.03 -1.37
N GLY A 48 5.01 1.71 -2.32
CA GLY A 48 6.46 1.63 -2.54
C GLY A 48 7.30 2.16 -1.39
N LYS A 49 6.85 3.25 -0.76
CA LYS A 49 7.57 3.88 0.36
C LYS A 49 6.60 4.43 1.40
N LEU A 50 6.85 4.10 2.67
CA LEU A 50 6.23 4.78 3.80
C LEU A 50 7.25 5.64 4.54
N ILE A 51 6.84 6.84 4.92
CA ILE A 51 7.56 7.71 5.85
C ILE A 51 6.74 7.74 7.13
N LEU A 52 7.31 7.32 8.24
CA LEU A 52 6.63 7.25 9.53
C LEU A 52 7.18 8.35 10.43
N ILE A 53 6.30 9.19 10.99
CA ILE A 53 6.63 10.37 11.79
C ILE A 53 5.97 10.24 13.16
#